data_AF-A0A920SZR5-F1
#
_entry.id   AF-A0A920SZR5-F1
#
_cell.length_a   1.000
_cell.length_b   1.000
_cell.length_c   1.000
_cell.angle_alpha   90.00
_cell.angle_beta   90.00
_cell.angle_gamma   90.00
#
_symmetry.space_group_name_H-M   'P 1'
#
loop_
_entity.id
_entity.type
_entity.pdbx_description
1 polymer ?
#
loop_
_entity_poly.entity_id
_entity_poly.type
_entity_poly.pdbx_seq_one_letter_code
_entity_poly.pdbx_strand_id
1 'polypeptide(L)' 'MNWNFENAAPVIGSITEGNAWDGEKMLYSNIAMNRILSYDPRLKTCGLA' A
#
# COMPACT_ATOMS: atom_id res chain seq x y z
N MET A 1 -12.61 -23.94 -7.31
CA MET A 1 -11.50 -22.96 -7.32
C MET A 1 -12.05 -21.72 -6.65
N ASN A 2 -11.90 -21.62 -5.32
CA ASN A 2 -12.49 -20.54 -4.53
C ASN A 2 -11.35 -19.63 -4.10
N TRP A 3 -11.30 -18.44 -4.69
CA TRP A 3 -10.40 -17.39 -4.24
C TRP A 3 -11.07 -16.66 -3.08
N ASN A 4 -10.31 -16.47 -2.00
CA ASN A 4 -10.69 -15.57 -0.93
C ASN A 4 -9.87 -14.29 -1.08
N PHE A 5 -10.56 -13.16 -1.15
CA PHE A 5 -9.92 -11.86 -1.31
C PHE A 5 -9.93 -11.12 0.02
N GLU A 6 -8.81 -10.47 0.33
CA GLU A 6 -8.67 -9.61 1.49
C GLU A 6 -7.98 -8.31 1.10
N ASN A 7 -8.19 -7.28 1.91
CA ASN A 7 -7.49 -6.01 1.73
C ASN A 7 -6.01 -6.20 2.07
N ALA A 8 -5.13 -6.06 1.09
CA ALA A 8 -3.68 -6.18 1.29
C ALA A 8 -3.12 -5.09 2.22
N ALA A 9 -3.74 -3.90 2.20
CA ALA A 9 -3.42 -2.76 3.05
C ALA A 9 -4.72 -2.03 3.44
N PRO A 10 -4.73 -1.23 4.53
CA PRO A 10 -5.88 -0.39 4.84
C PRO A 10 -6.10 0.66 3.73
N VAL A 11 -7.33 1.17 3.63
CA VAL A 11 -7.65 2.27 2.70
C VAL A 11 -6.96 3.54 3.19
N ILE A 12 -5.99 4.03 2.42
CA ILE A 12 -5.14 5.17 2.80
C ILE A 12 -5.36 6.32 1.82
N GLY A 13 -6.19 7.29 2.22
CA GLY A 13 -6.52 8.45 1.39
C GLY A 13 -7.54 8.14 0.30
N SER A 14 -7.51 8.91 -0.80
CA SER A 14 -8.49 8.80 -1.89
C SER A 14 -7.98 7.96 -3.07
N ILE A 15 -6.88 8.39 -3.71
CA ILE A 15 -6.36 7.79 -4.94
C ILE A 15 -4.92 7.35 -4.69
N THR A 16 -4.74 6.04 -4.58
CA THR A 16 -3.43 5.39 -4.52
C THR A 16 -3.20 4.56 -5.77
N GLU A 17 -2.00 4.61 -6.34
CA GLU A 17 -1.66 3.88 -7.55
C GLU A 17 -0.20 3.38 -7.55
N GLY A 18 0.15 2.58 -8.56
CA GLY A 18 1.54 2.20 -8.82
C GLY A 18 2.15 1.30 -7.75
N ASN A 19 1.37 0.34 -7.23
CA ASN A 19 1.86 -0.59 -6.21
C ASN A 19 3.09 -1.35 -6.71
N ALA A 20 4.18 -1.29 -5.96
CA ALA A 20 5.41 -2.03 -6.21
C ALA A 20 5.88 -2.73 -4.92
N TRP A 21 6.39 -3.94 -5.04
CA TRP A 21 6.95 -4.69 -3.92
C TRP A 21 8.47 -4.67 -4.00
N ASP A 22 9.14 -4.20 -2.95
CA ASP A 22 10.61 -4.12 -2.90
C ASP A 22 11.28 -5.37 -2.29
N GLY A 23 10.50 -6.34 -1.85
CA GLY A 23 10.97 -7.53 -1.11
C GLY A 23 10.57 -7.51 0.37
N GLU A 24 10.27 -6.34 0.94
CA GLU A 24 9.93 -6.14 2.35
C GLU A 24 8.69 -5.27 2.59
N LYS A 25 8.49 -4.25 1.78
CA LYS A 25 7.40 -3.26 1.88
C LYS A 25 6.74 -3.04 0.53
N MET A 26 5.47 -2.68 0.58
CA MET A 26 4.72 -2.24 -0.58
C MET A 26 4.89 -0.72 -0.72
N LEU A 27 5.45 -0.28 -1.84
CA LEU A 27 5.56 1.12 -2.24
C LEU A 27 4.37 1.49 -3.13
N TYR A 28 3.86 2.71 -3.00
CA TYR A 28 2.75 3.21 -3.82
C TYR A 28 2.70 4.74 -3.77
N SER A 29 2.08 5.35 -4.78
CA SER A 29 1.82 6.78 -4.79
C SER A 29 0.48 7.09 -4.12
N ASN A 30 0.38 8.24 -3.45
CA ASN A 30 -0.89 8.87 -3.12
C ASN A 30 -0.98 10.17 -3.92
N ILE A 31 -1.72 10.12 -5.02
CA ILE A 31 -1.76 11.18 -6.04
C ILE A 31 -2.41 12.45 -5.47
N ALA A 32 -3.51 12.28 -4.73
CA ALA A 32 -4.24 13.40 -4.14
C ALA A 32 -3.42 14.18 -3.11
N MET A 33 -2.46 13.53 -2.44
CA MET A 33 -1.61 14.15 -1.42
C MET A 33 -0.16 14.39 -1.89
N ASN A 34 0.14 14.19 -3.18
CA ASN A 34 1.46 14.36 -3.80
C ASN A 34 2.62 13.75 -3.00
N ARG A 35 2.50 12.47 -2.63
CA ARG A 35 3.52 11.77 -1.84
C ARG A 35 3.65 10.30 -2.23
N ILE A 36 4.81 9.73 -1.94
CA ILE A 36 5.04 8.28 -2.02
C ILE A 36 4.93 7.71 -0.60
N LEU A 37 4.25 6.58 -0.49
CA LEU A 37 3.98 5.88 0.77
C LEU A 37 4.56 4.47 0.73
N SER A 38 4.87 3.95 1.91
CA SER A 38 5.28 2.57 2.12
C SER A 38 4.34 1.90 3.12
N TYR A 39 4.02 0.63 2.89
CA TYR A 39 3.28 -0.22 3.81
C TYR A 39 4.13 -1.44 4.20
N ASP A 40 4.34 -1.63 5.50
CA ASP A 40 4.99 -2.83 6.04
C ASP A 40 3.92 -3.83 6.51
N PRO A 41 3.74 -4.97 5.82
CA PRO A 41 2.71 -5.95 6.18
C PRO A 41 3.03 -6.71 7.48
N ARG A 42 4.29 -6.77 7.90
CA ARG A 42 4.71 -7.44 9.16
C ARG A 42 4.23 -6.64 10.37
N LEU A 43 4.31 -5.31 10.25
CA LEU A 43 3.90 -4.38 11.30
C LEU A 43 2.47 -3.85 11.10
N LYS A 44 1.88 -4.04 9.92
CA LYS A 44 0.60 -3.46 9.48
C LYS A 44 0.58 -1.94 9.60
N THR A 45 1.68 -1.29 9.22
CA THR A 45 1.84 0.17 9.33
C THR A 45 2.10 0.81 7.98
N CYS A 46 1.64 2.06 7.84
CA CYS A 46 1.88 2.90 6.68
C CYS A 46 2.72 4.12 7.09
N GLY A 47 3.69 4.49 6.26
CA GLY A 47 4.50 5.69 6.41
C GLY A 47 4.86 6.33 5.08
N LEU A 48 5.60 7.44 5.13
CA LEU A 48 6.27 7.97 3.93
C LEU A 48 7.28 6.92 3.44
N ALA A 49 7.37 6.73 2.13
CA ALA A 49 8.41 5.89 1.53
C ALA A 49 9.78 6.56 1.61
#